data_AF-A0AA38NRJ7-F1
#
_entry.id   AF-A0AA38NRJ7-F1
#
_cell.length_a   1.000
_cell.length_b   1.000
_cell.length_c   1.000
_cell.angle_alpha   90.00
_cell.angle_beta   90.00
_cell.angle_gamma   90.00
#
_symmetry.space_group_name_H-M   'P 1'
#
loop_
_entity.id
_entity.type
_entity.pdbx_description
1 polymer ?
#
loop_
_entity_poly.entity_id
_entity_poly.type
_entity_poly.pdbx_seq_one_letter_code
_entity_poly.pdbx_strand_id
1 'polypeptide(L)'
;MYIAKECLELRRLTGLEHLRLNFEKEGLQTQHPICQRLFPNLASSKLSSLIIDMIPRIDRTLLSLISRSFPCLKVLKLSVTERLTVERDCFCWCCFEDVLECCVHSPIPDSYGDVGLLAQSYAAALQPLFQLIELQLGVFLSEERMVYQHMVHPDGQDSNCIATSPSTCAICEMFSHEIRIQEEIASRIVFQNLPNLRQIRWSTFFDRPSPGNGLKDEMSFRIGWATFERKDESLVRALRT
;
A
#
# COMPACT_ATOMS: atom_id res chain seq x y z
N MET A 1 10.46 18.97 21.23
CA MET A 1 9.21 19.17 22.02
C MET A 1 8.36 20.34 21.50
N TYR A 2 8.33 20.61 20.18
CA TYR A 2 7.56 21.73 19.59
C TYR A 2 6.23 21.32 18.94
N ILE A 3 6.08 20.06 18.51
CA ILE A 3 4.90 19.62 17.76
C ILE A 3 3.62 19.50 18.62
N ALA A 4 3.74 19.37 19.95
CA ALA A 4 2.59 19.10 20.82
C ALA A 4 1.59 20.27 20.94
N LYS A 5 2.07 21.52 20.87
CA LYS A 5 1.19 22.70 20.99
C LYS A 5 0.43 22.98 19.69
N GLU A 6 1.04 22.68 18.55
CA GLU A 6 0.47 22.91 17.21
C GLU A 6 -0.66 21.90 16.88
N CYS A 7 -0.61 20.67 17.41
CA CYS A 7 -1.65 19.68 17.13
C CYS A 7 -3.01 19.98 17.78
N LEU A 8 -3.07 20.79 18.84
CA LEU A 8 -4.34 21.07 19.54
C LEU A 8 -5.30 21.91 18.69
N GLU A 9 -4.77 22.79 17.84
CA GLU A 9 -5.58 23.63 16.95
C GLU A 9 -6.31 22.82 15.88
N LEU A 10 -5.81 21.61 15.54
CA LEU A 10 -6.45 20.70 14.60
C LEU A 10 -7.85 20.25 15.05
N ARG A 11 -8.14 20.28 16.37
CA ARG A 11 -9.47 19.97 16.92
C ARG A 11 -10.55 20.92 16.43
N ARG A 12 -10.16 22.12 15.99
CA ARG A 12 -11.09 23.13 15.46
C ARG A 12 -11.52 22.84 14.02
N LEU A 13 -10.86 21.91 13.33
CA LEU A 13 -11.18 21.51 11.96
C LEU A 13 -12.36 20.52 11.92
N THR A 14 -13.48 20.87 12.55
CA THR A 14 -14.66 20.00 12.66
C THR A 14 -15.34 19.71 11.32
N GLY A 15 -15.16 20.59 10.33
CA GLY A 15 -15.62 20.43 8.95
C GLY A 15 -14.64 19.71 8.02
N LEU A 16 -13.52 19.19 8.51
CA LEU A 16 -12.54 18.49 7.66
C LEU A 16 -13.13 17.17 7.16
N GLU A 17 -13.23 17.02 5.83
CA GLU A 17 -13.77 15.82 5.18
C GLU A 17 -12.70 14.98 4.46
N HIS A 18 -11.64 15.63 4.00
CA HIS A 18 -10.55 15.03 3.25
C HIS A 18 -9.21 15.39 3.89
N LEU A 19 -8.38 14.37 4.16
CA LEU A 19 -7.05 14.55 4.72
C LEU A 19 -6.05 13.71 3.93
N ARG A 20 -4.96 14.36 3.53
CA ARG A 20 -3.79 13.71 2.96
C ARG A 20 -2.59 13.99 3.86
N LEU A 21 -1.87 12.94 4.23
CA LEU A 21 -0.67 13.00 5.04
C LEU A 21 0.49 12.36 4.26
N ASN A 22 1.67 12.95 4.36
CA ASN A 22 2.89 12.41 3.77
C ASN A 22 3.87 12.07 4.89
N PHE A 23 4.31 10.82 4.95
CA PHE A 23 5.21 10.28 5.97
C PHE A 23 6.65 10.11 5.47
N GLU A 24 7.06 10.70 4.35
CA GLU A 24 8.40 10.56 3.74
C GLU A 24 9.55 10.72 4.75
N LYS A 25 9.44 11.70 5.66
CA LYS A 25 10.45 12.00 6.68
C LYS A 25 10.39 11.11 7.92
N GLU A 26 9.40 10.23 7.99
CA GLU A 26 9.18 9.35 9.13
C GLU A 26 9.79 7.97 8.88
N GLY A 27 10.18 7.30 9.97
CA GLY A 27 10.71 5.94 9.96
C GLY A 27 9.82 4.98 10.76
N LEU A 28 10.19 3.71 10.76
CA LEU A 28 9.44 2.64 11.44
C LEU A 28 9.13 2.96 12.92
N GLN A 29 10.06 3.63 13.60
CA GLN A 29 9.93 3.98 15.02
C GLN A 29 9.13 5.25 15.28
N THR A 30 8.99 6.15 14.30
CA THR A 30 8.32 7.45 14.49
C THR A 30 6.89 7.48 13.95
N GLN A 31 6.55 6.60 13.00
CA GLN A 31 5.20 6.51 12.42
C GLN A 31 4.11 6.40 13.50
N HIS A 32 4.23 5.44 14.42
CA HIS A 32 3.18 5.18 15.40
C HIS A 32 3.00 6.31 16.43
N PRO A 33 4.08 6.82 17.08
CA PRO A 33 3.97 7.99 17.96
C PRO A 33 3.34 9.21 17.29
N ILE A 34 3.61 9.44 16.00
CA ILE A 34 3.01 10.56 15.26
C ILE A 34 1.53 10.35 15.05
N CYS A 35 1.10 9.17 14.56
CA CYS A 35 -0.32 8.87 14.40
C CYS A 35 -1.08 8.96 15.74
N GLN A 36 -0.52 8.42 16.83
CA GLN A 36 -1.11 8.49 18.17
C GLN A 36 -1.31 9.92 18.67
N ARG A 37 -0.41 10.83 18.31
CA ARG A 37 -0.54 12.25 18.65
C ARG A 37 -1.50 12.98 17.72
N LEU A 38 -1.46 12.69 16.43
CA LEU A 38 -2.20 13.43 15.41
C LEU A 38 -3.69 13.07 15.42
N PHE A 39 -4.02 11.78 15.36
CA PHE A 39 -5.39 11.34 15.08
C PHE A 39 -6.42 11.71 16.16
N PRO A 40 -6.12 11.65 17.48
CA PRO A 40 -7.07 12.09 18.49
C PRO A 40 -7.46 13.57 18.37
N ASN A 41 -6.59 14.40 17.80
CA ASN A 41 -6.89 15.81 17.56
C ASN A 41 -7.77 16.04 16.33
N LEU A 42 -8.00 15.00 15.52
CA LEU A 42 -8.84 15.04 14.33
C LEU A 42 -10.10 14.19 14.47
N ALA A 43 -10.27 13.50 15.61
CA ALA A 43 -11.39 12.57 15.84
C ALA A 43 -12.77 13.25 15.84
N SER A 44 -12.84 14.56 16.09
CA SER A 44 -14.07 15.36 16.02
C SER A 44 -14.46 15.82 14.61
N SER A 45 -13.65 15.51 13.59
CA SER A 45 -13.90 15.91 12.22
C SER A 45 -14.93 15.01 11.52
N LYS A 46 -15.43 15.46 10.36
CA LYS A 46 -16.30 14.68 9.47
C LYS A 46 -15.50 13.87 8.45
N LEU A 47 -14.31 13.41 8.82
CA LEU A 47 -13.36 12.83 7.89
C LEU A 47 -13.97 11.61 7.19
N SER A 48 -14.10 11.69 5.87
CA SER A 48 -14.65 10.66 5.00
C SER A 48 -13.60 10.07 4.06
N SER A 49 -12.49 10.78 3.84
CA SER A 49 -11.38 10.34 3.02
C SER A 49 -10.05 10.60 3.72
N LEU A 50 -9.27 9.53 3.89
CA LEU A 50 -7.92 9.58 4.44
C LEU A 50 -6.94 8.94 3.46
N ILE A 51 -5.91 9.70 3.11
CA ILE A 51 -4.79 9.27 2.28
C ILE A 51 -3.53 9.45 3.12
N ILE A 52 -2.74 8.38 3.29
CA ILE A 52 -1.42 8.45 3.94
C ILE A 52 -0.39 7.80 3.02
N ASP A 53 0.47 8.64 2.51
CA ASP A 53 1.50 8.29 1.54
C ASP A 53 2.85 8.14 2.22
N MET A 54 3.75 7.41 1.56
CA MET A 54 5.13 7.24 2.01
C MET A 54 5.21 6.74 3.46
N ILE A 55 4.32 5.83 3.88
CA ILE A 55 4.38 5.28 5.24
C ILE A 55 5.44 4.17 5.33
N PRO A 56 6.20 4.09 6.43
CA PRO A 56 7.16 3.00 6.64
C PRO A 56 6.53 1.60 6.64
N ARG A 57 5.33 1.43 7.22
CA ARG A 57 4.65 0.14 7.24
C ARG A 57 3.13 0.26 7.39
N ILE A 58 2.41 -0.68 6.80
CA ILE A 58 1.01 -0.95 7.13
C ILE A 58 1.01 -2.16 8.05
N ASP A 59 0.39 -2.02 9.22
CA ASP A 59 0.23 -3.13 10.17
C ASP A 59 -1.15 -3.06 10.83
N ARG A 60 -1.51 -4.13 11.55
CA ARG A 60 -2.78 -4.20 12.30
C ARG A 60 -2.96 -3.02 13.24
N THR A 61 -1.89 -2.56 13.88
CA THR A 61 -1.91 -1.50 14.89
C THR A 61 -2.27 -0.15 14.28
N LEU A 62 -1.66 0.21 13.15
CA LEU A 62 -2.00 1.41 12.38
C LEU A 62 -3.46 1.36 11.92
N LEU A 63 -3.89 0.25 11.30
CA LEU A 63 -5.25 0.10 10.80
C LEU A 63 -6.29 0.20 11.93
N SER A 64 -6.01 -0.39 13.08
CA SER A 64 -6.87 -0.32 14.27
C SER A 64 -6.94 1.11 14.84
N LEU A 65 -5.82 1.85 14.79
CA LEU A 65 -5.78 3.23 15.25
C LEU A 65 -6.58 4.14 14.31
N ILE A 66 -6.46 3.96 13.00
CA ILE A 66 -7.25 4.68 11.98
C ILE A 66 -8.73 4.39 12.18
N SER A 67 -9.12 3.11 12.25
CA SER A 67 -10.53 2.72 12.31
C SER A 67 -11.25 3.23 13.55
N ARG A 68 -10.55 3.28 14.69
CA ARG A 68 -11.07 3.85 15.94
C ARG A 68 -11.13 5.37 15.92
N SER A 69 -10.21 6.04 15.22
CA SER A 69 -10.13 7.50 15.20
C SER A 69 -11.11 8.12 14.21
N PHE A 70 -11.41 7.42 13.12
CA PHE A 70 -12.20 7.96 12.00
C PHE A 70 -13.29 6.96 11.54
N PRO A 71 -14.31 6.67 12.39
CA PRO A 71 -15.32 5.67 12.11
C PRO A 71 -16.20 5.95 10.88
N CYS A 72 -16.23 7.21 10.41
CA CYS A 72 -17.00 7.65 9.24
C CYS A 72 -16.24 7.55 7.91
N LEU A 73 -15.03 6.97 7.90
CA LEU A 73 -14.25 6.85 6.66
C LEU A 73 -14.98 6.03 5.61
N LYS A 74 -15.02 6.59 4.40
CA LYS A 74 -15.51 5.98 3.17
C LYS A 74 -14.37 5.56 2.25
N VAL A 75 -13.30 6.35 2.23
CA VAL A 75 -12.12 6.11 1.40
C VAL A 75 -10.89 6.07 2.29
N LEU A 76 -10.16 4.96 2.27
CA LEU A 76 -8.87 4.81 2.94
C LEU A 76 -7.80 4.38 1.94
N LYS A 77 -6.76 5.21 1.80
CA LYS A 77 -5.60 4.89 0.97
C LYS A 77 -4.34 5.00 1.81
N LEU A 78 -3.57 3.92 1.84
CA LEU A 78 -2.31 3.83 2.58
C LEU A 78 -1.27 3.29 1.61
N SER A 79 -0.07 3.87 1.56
CA SER A 79 0.96 3.43 0.61
C SER A 79 2.34 3.35 1.25
N VAL A 80 2.88 2.12 1.35
CA VAL A 80 4.30 1.88 1.65
C VAL A 80 5.11 1.88 0.36
N THR A 81 4.57 1.27 -0.69
CA THR A 81 5.25 1.08 -1.98
C THR A 81 5.54 2.38 -2.72
N GLU A 82 4.87 3.49 -2.41
CA GLU A 82 5.27 4.83 -2.88
C GLU A 82 6.69 5.21 -2.44
N ARG A 83 7.18 4.67 -1.32
CA ARG A 83 8.58 4.84 -0.92
C ARG A 83 9.55 4.21 -1.90
N LEU A 84 9.09 3.26 -2.73
CA LEU A 84 9.91 2.56 -3.72
C LEU A 84 9.81 3.20 -5.11
N THR A 85 8.80 4.05 -5.37
CA THR A 85 8.60 4.72 -6.66
C THR A 85 9.41 6.01 -6.79
N VAL A 86 10.51 6.13 -6.06
CA VAL A 86 11.17 7.44 -5.93
C VAL A 86 11.89 7.77 -7.23
N GLU A 87 11.47 8.86 -7.84
CA GLU A 87 12.29 9.72 -8.70
C GLU A 87 13.46 10.25 -7.87
N ARG A 88 14.44 9.39 -7.53
CA ARG A 88 15.70 9.84 -6.92
C ARG A 88 16.64 10.24 -8.03
N ASP A 89 17.47 11.22 -7.72
CA ASP A 89 18.65 11.56 -8.51
C ASP A 89 19.64 10.37 -8.65
N CYS A 90 19.47 9.29 -7.85
CA CYS A 90 20.22 8.03 -7.97
C CYS A 90 19.30 6.83 -8.23
N PHE A 91 19.41 6.23 -9.41
CA PHE A 91 18.82 4.94 -9.79
C PHE A 91 19.77 3.76 -9.49
N CYS A 92 20.58 3.91 -8.44
CA CYS A 92 21.60 2.96 -8.06
C CYS A 92 21.08 1.98 -7.00
N TRP A 93 21.62 0.76 -7.03
CA TRP A 93 21.32 -0.31 -6.08
C TRP A 93 21.29 0.14 -4.61
N CYS A 94 22.39 0.77 -4.18
CA CYS A 94 22.58 1.15 -2.78
C CYS A 94 21.45 2.06 -2.28
N CYS A 95 21.02 3.01 -3.10
CA CYS A 95 19.94 3.92 -2.73
C CYS A 95 18.58 3.24 -2.66
N PHE A 96 18.37 2.13 -3.36
CA PHE A 96 17.13 1.34 -3.30
C PHE A 96 17.13 0.39 -2.11
N GLU A 97 18.25 -0.29 -1.85
CA GLU A 97 18.46 -1.14 -0.66
C GLU A 97 18.20 -0.37 0.64
N ASP A 98 18.75 0.85 0.77
CA ASP A 98 18.48 1.74 1.91
C ASP A 98 16.98 1.99 2.14
N VAL A 99 16.18 2.06 1.06
CA VAL A 99 14.72 2.23 1.19
C VAL A 99 14.04 0.96 1.67
N LEU A 100 14.45 -0.19 1.12
CA LEU A 100 13.90 -1.48 1.49
C LEU A 100 14.08 -1.72 2.99
N GLU A 101 15.26 -1.43 3.53
CA GLU A 101 15.54 -1.58 4.97
C GLU A 101 14.69 -0.64 5.85
N CYS A 102 14.21 0.47 5.31
CA CYS A 102 13.45 1.48 6.04
C CYS A 102 11.93 1.27 5.99
N CYS A 103 11.42 0.25 5.27
CA CYS A 103 10.00 0.03 5.12
C CYS A 103 9.61 -1.46 5.07
N VAL A 104 8.33 -1.75 5.29
CA VAL A 104 7.77 -3.11 5.17
C VAL A 104 6.83 -3.13 3.98
N HIS A 105 7.39 -3.26 2.78
CA HIS A 105 6.64 -3.25 1.52
C HIS A 105 5.96 -4.59 1.21
N SER A 106 6.55 -5.70 1.67
CA SER A 106 6.04 -7.06 1.53
C SER A 106 5.96 -7.70 2.92
N PRO A 107 4.82 -7.64 3.61
CA PRO A 107 4.73 -8.11 5.00
C PRO A 107 4.82 -9.65 5.17
N ILE A 108 4.90 -10.41 4.07
CA ILE A 108 4.95 -11.87 4.04
C ILE A 108 6.38 -12.32 3.69
N PRO A 109 6.95 -13.32 4.37
CA PRO A 109 6.38 -14.09 5.49
C PRO A 109 6.66 -13.48 6.88
N ASP A 110 7.50 -12.45 6.96
CA ASP A 110 8.14 -12.07 8.22
C ASP A 110 7.20 -11.41 9.24
N SER A 111 6.24 -10.60 8.78
CA SER A 111 5.20 -10.02 9.65
C SER A 111 3.95 -10.89 9.72
N TYR A 112 3.67 -11.65 8.66
CA TYR A 112 2.52 -12.54 8.52
C TYR A 112 2.93 -13.81 7.79
N GLY A 113 2.65 -14.97 8.38
CA GLY A 113 3.07 -16.26 7.80
C GLY A 113 2.51 -16.55 6.41
N ASP A 114 1.32 -16.02 6.08
CA ASP A 114 0.72 -16.13 4.75
C ASP A 114 -0.26 -14.98 4.45
N VAL A 115 -0.70 -14.91 3.19
CA VAL A 115 -1.63 -13.90 2.68
C VAL A 115 -3.00 -13.93 3.35
N GLY A 116 -3.46 -15.12 3.75
CA GLY A 116 -4.74 -15.30 4.44
C GLY A 116 -4.72 -14.69 5.84
N LEU A 117 -3.65 -14.96 6.61
CA LEU A 117 -3.45 -14.37 7.93
C LEU A 117 -3.31 -12.84 7.86
N LEU A 118 -2.58 -12.33 6.86
CA LEU A 118 -2.49 -10.89 6.60
C LEU A 118 -3.87 -10.28 6.36
N ALA A 119 -4.61 -10.84 5.40
CA ALA A 119 -5.92 -10.33 5.01
C ALA A 119 -6.94 -10.38 6.16
N GLN A 120 -6.95 -11.46 6.95
CA GLN A 120 -7.79 -11.58 8.14
C GLN A 120 -7.44 -10.52 9.19
N SER A 121 -6.15 -10.32 9.45
CA SER A 121 -5.68 -9.34 10.45
C SER A 121 -6.04 -7.91 10.05
N TYR A 122 -5.85 -7.56 8.77
CA TYR A 122 -6.21 -6.25 8.24
C TYR A 122 -7.71 -6.02 8.24
N ALA A 123 -8.49 -7.00 7.77
CA ALA A 123 -9.94 -6.89 7.75
C ALA A 123 -10.51 -6.74 9.16
N ALA A 124 -10.02 -7.53 10.13
CA ALA A 124 -10.41 -7.43 11.54
C ALA A 124 -10.12 -6.05 12.14
N ALA A 125 -8.98 -5.45 11.81
CA ALA A 125 -8.62 -4.10 12.27
C ALA A 125 -9.51 -3.01 11.66
N LEU A 126 -10.00 -3.23 10.43
CA LEU A 126 -10.83 -2.29 9.68
C LEU A 126 -12.34 -2.50 9.88
N GLN A 127 -12.76 -3.58 10.55
CA GLN A 127 -14.17 -3.87 10.89
C GLN A 127 -14.97 -2.66 11.41
N PRO A 128 -14.41 -1.77 12.27
CA PRO A 128 -15.16 -0.62 12.76
C PRO A 128 -15.58 0.39 11.68
N LEU A 129 -14.95 0.37 10.50
CA LEU A 129 -15.24 1.29 9.40
C LEU A 129 -16.42 0.80 8.55
N PHE A 130 -17.62 0.82 9.14
CA PHE A 130 -18.83 0.35 8.47
C PHE A 130 -19.21 1.15 7.22
N GLN A 131 -18.67 2.37 7.01
CA GLN A 131 -18.93 3.17 5.81
C GLN A 131 -17.86 3.01 4.72
N LEU A 132 -16.83 2.19 4.95
CA LEU A 132 -15.71 2.05 4.02
C LEU A 132 -16.18 1.43 2.71
N ILE A 133 -16.06 2.18 1.61
CA ILE A 133 -16.42 1.76 0.25
C ILE A 133 -15.19 1.53 -0.63
N GLU A 134 -14.09 2.23 -0.38
CA GLU A 134 -12.84 2.12 -1.13
C GLU A 134 -11.66 1.94 -0.18
N LEU A 135 -10.88 0.89 -0.41
CA LEU A 135 -9.67 0.57 0.32
C LEU A 135 -8.50 0.42 -0.66
N GLN A 136 -7.41 1.13 -0.42
CA GLN A 136 -6.17 0.96 -1.15
C GLN A 136 -5.04 0.71 -0.15
N LEU A 137 -4.38 -0.43 -0.28
CA LEU A 137 -3.27 -0.84 0.58
C LEU A 137 -2.04 -1.06 -0.31
N GLY A 138 -1.14 -0.09 -0.29
CA GLY A 138 0.13 -0.11 -1.01
C GLY A 138 1.15 -0.98 -0.30
N VAL A 139 0.87 -2.28 -0.23
CA VAL A 139 1.80 -3.37 0.08
C VAL A 139 1.74 -4.38 -1.06
N PHE A 140 2.85 -5.09 -1.28
CA PHE A 140 2.86 -6.26 -2.14
C PHE A 140 2.38 -7.48 -1.34
N LEU A 141 1.68 -8.36 -2.04
CA LEU A 141 1.23 -9.64 -1.48
C LEU A 141 2.18 -10.79 -1.81
N SER A 142 3.26 -10.52 -2.55
CA SER A 142 4.37 -11.44 -2.77
C SER A 142 5.27 -11.53 -1.54
N GLU A 143 6.07 -12.59 -1.46
CA GLU A 143 7.17 -12.65 -0.50
C GLU A 143 8.18 -11.51 -0.72
N GLU A 144 8.77 -11.00 0.36
CA GLU A 144 9.79 -9.95 0.29
C GLU A 144 11.01 -10.37 -0.54
N ARG A 145 11.41 -11.65 -0.40
CA ARG A 145 12.51 -12.28 -1.13
C ARG A 145 12.39 -12.16 -2.63
N MET A 146 11.18 -12.07 -3.17
CA MET A 146 10.95 -11.92 -4.60
C MET A 146 11.59 -10.64 -5.15
N VAL A 147 11.55 -9.54 -4.39
CA VAL A 147 12.23 -8.30 -4.76
C VAL A 147 13.73 -8.54 -4.81
N TYR A 148 14.34 -9.04 -3.75
CA TYR A 148 15.78 -9.34 -3.72
C TYR A 148 16.23 -10.34 -4.80
N GLN A 149 15.39 -11.31 -5.16
CA GLN A 149 15.67 -12.25 -6.25
C GLN A 149 15.63 -11.58 -7.63
N HIS A 150 14.64 -10.72 -7.89
CA HIS A 150 14.58 -9.94 -9.13
C HIS A 150 15.89 -9.18 -9.38
N MET A 151 16.49 -8.71 -8.29
CA MET A 151 17.65 -7.85 -8.31
C MET A 151 18.94 -8.57 -8.70
N VAL A 152 18.99 -9.90 -8.57
CA VAL A 152 20.13 -10.72 -8.99
C VAL A 152 19.94 -11.35 -10.37
N HIS A 153 18.78 -11.14 -11.00
CA HIS A 153 18.55 -11.63 -12.35
C HIS A 153 19.43 -10.86 -13.35
N PRO A 154 20.18 -11.56 -14.22
CA PRO A 154 20.97 -10.89 -15.24
C PRO A 154 20.02 -10.23 -16.24
N ASP A 155 19.82 -8.92 -16.09
CA ASP A 155 19.43 -8.10 -17.23
C ASP A 155 20.62 -8.15 -18.19
N GLY A 156 20.38 -8.40 -19.48
CA GLY A 156 21.42 -8.64 -20.49
C GLY A 156 22.42 -7.49 -20.74
N GLN A 157 22.59 -6.55 -19.81
CA GLN A 157 23.55 -5.44 -19.79
C GLN A 157 24.22 -5.33 -18.40
N ASP A 158 25.56 -5.26 -18.39
CA ASP A 158 26.49 -5.17 -17.25
C ASP A 158 26.28 -3.96 -16.30
N SER A 159 25.11 -3.76 -15.72
CA SER A 159 24.78 -2.50 -15.03
C SER A 159 24.26 -2.73 -13.62
N ASN A 160 24.93 -2.09 -12.64
CA ASN A 160 24.53 -1.93 -11.23
C ASN A 160 23.23 -1.11 -11.03
N CYS A 161 22.30 -1.16 -11.99
CA CYS A 161 21.08 -0.37 -12.05
C CYS A 161 19.87 -1.29 -12.10
N ILE A 162 18.78 -0.90 -11.43
CA ILE A 162 17.48 -1.59 -11.50
C ILE A 162 16.85 -1.20 -12.84
N ALA A 163 17.26 -1.85 -13.93
CA ALA A 163 16.88 -1.45 -15.28
C ALA A 163 15.49 -1.94 -15.69
N THR A 164 15.01 -3.05 -15.12
CA THR A 164 13.72 -3.63 -15.47
C THR A 164 12.78 -3.80 -14.28
N SER A 165 11.48 -3.67 -14.55
CA SER A 165 10.42 -4.02 -13.59
C SER A 165 10.31 -5.56 -13.50
N PRO A 166 9.91 -6.13 -12.34
CA PRO A 166 9.63 -7.56 -12.26
C PRO A 166 8.55 -8.03 -13.24
N SER A 167 7.65 -7.15 -13.71
CA SER A 167 6.66 -7.47 -14.77
C SER A 167 7.27 -7.77 -16.13
N THR A 168 8.46 -7.25 -16.43
CA THR A 168 9.13 -7.42 -17.72
C THR A 168 10.25 -8.45 -17.68
N CYS A 169 10.60 -8.93 -16.48
CA CYS A 169 11.62 -9.94 -16.30
C CYS A 169 11.07 -11.33 -16.60
N ALA A 170 11.65 -12.01 -17.59
CA ALA A 170 11.24 -13.35 -18.01
C ALA A 170 11.33 -14.40 -16.87
N ILE A 171 12.27 -14.22 -15.93
CA ILE A 171 12.38 -15.07 -14.75
C ILE A 171 11.27 -14.74 -13.77
N CYS A 172 11.00 -13.47 -13.48
CA CYS A 172 9.95 -13.09 -12.52
C CYS A 172 8.52 -13.35 -13.03
N GLU A 173 8.31 -13.41 -14.35
CA GLU A 173 6.99 -13.67 -14.95
C GLU A 173 6.38 -15.00 -14.46
N MET A 174 7.20 -15.98 -14.07
CA MET A 174 6.72 -17.25 -13.51
C MET A 174 5.97 -17.09 -12.18
N PHE A 175 6.28 -16.04 -11.40
CA PHE A 175 5.59 -15.75 -10.13
C PHE A 175 4.29 -14.97 -10.34
N SER A 176 4.05 -14.43 -11.54
CA SER A 176 2.90 -13.55 -11.79
C SER A 176 1.59 -14.24 -11.46
N HIS A 177 1.43 -15.50 -11.86
CA HIS A 177 0.23 -16.30 -11.63
C HIS A 177 -0.04 -16.56 -10.14
N GLU A 178 0.99 -16.94 -9.38
CA GLU A 178 0.88 -17.17 -7.94
C GLU A 178 0.47 -15.89 -7.21
N ILE A 179 1.10 -14.76 -7.54
CA ILE A 179 0.79 -13.47 -6.92
C ILE A 179 -0.64 -13.04 -7.27
N ARG A 180 -1.14 -13.34 -8.48
CA ARG A 180 -2.56 -13.09 -8.82
C ARG A 180 -3.50 -13.89 -7.95
N ILE A 181 -3.18 -15.15 -7.66
CA ILE A 181 -3.96 -15.99 -6.74
C ILE A 181 -3.95 -15.38 -5.33
N GLN A 182 -2.78 -14.95 -4.84
CA GLN A 182 -2.65 -14.32 -3.52
C GLN A 182 -3.47 -13.02 -3.43
N GLU A 183 -3.40 -12.16 -4.45
CA GLU A 183 -4.21 -10.95 -4.56
C GLU A 183 -5.72 -11.23 -4.53
N GLU A 184 -6.16 -12.29 -5.22
CA GLU A 184 -7.57 -12.70 -5.21
C GLU A 184 -8.00 -13.23 -3.84
N ILE A 185 -7.20 -14.11 -3.23
CA ILE A 185 -7.46 -14.67 -1.88
C ILE A 185 -7.57 -13.54 -0.85
N ALA A 186 -6.60 -12.63 -0.83
CA ALA A 186 -6.61 -11.48 0.09
C ALA A 186 -7.87 -10.64 -0.08
N SER A 187 -8.18 -10.29 -1.33
CA SER A 187 -9.36 -9.48 -1.66
C SER A 187 -10.65 -10.15 -1.23
N ARG A 188 -10.81 -11.46 -1.48
CA ARG A 188 -11.99 -12.23 -1.08
C ARG A 188 -12.18 -12.21 0.43
N ILE A 189 -11.11 -12.46 1.21
CA ILE A 189 -11.16 -12.43 2.67
C ILE A 189 -11.54 -11.05 3.17
N VAL A 190 -10.94 -9.99 2.63
CA VAL A 190 -11.26 -8.61 3.05
C VAL A 190 -12.72 -8.27 2.73
N PHE A 191 -13.21 -8.62 1.54
CA PHE A 191 -14.61 -8.40 1.18
C PHE A 191 -15.58 -9.17 2.09
N GLN A 192 -15.32 -10.45 2.37
CA GLN A 192 -16.17 -11.24 3.28
C GLN A 192 -16.32 -10.59 4.66
N ASN A 193 -15.31 -9.86 5.10
CA ASN A 193 -15.28 -9.22 6.41
C ASN A 193 -15.77 -7.77 6.38
N LEU A 194 -15.62 -7.05 5.27
CA LEU A 194 -16.03 -5.65 5.14
C LEU A 194 -17.25 -5.54 4.20
N PRO A 195 -18.49 -5.58 4.72
CA PRO A 195 -19.69 -5.77 3.91
C PRO A 195 -20.03 -4.57 3.01
N ASN A 196 -19.60 -3.36 3.36
CA ASN A 196 -19.87 -2.17 2.55
C ASN A 196 -18.73 -1.83 1.57
N LEU A 197 -17.62 -2.58 1.62
CA LEU A 197 -16.49 -2.38 0.74
C LEU A 197 -16.88 -2.75 -0.69
N ARG A 198 -16.68 -1.81 -1.61
CA ARG A 198 -16.97 -1.98 -3.05
C ARG A 198 -15.72 -2.19 -3.87
N GLN A 199 -14.61 -1.58 -3.47
CA GLN A 199 -13.35 -1.65 -4.19
C GLN A 199 -12.18 -1.85 -3.22
N ILE A 200 -11.28 -2.77 -3.56
CA ILE A 200 -9.98 -2.91 -2.92
C ILE A 200 -8.85 -2.87 -3.95
N ARG A 201 -7.73 -2.24 -3.59
CA ARG A 201 -6.52 -2.16 -4.41
C ARG A 201 -5.30 -2.59 -3.61
N TRP A 202 -4.46 -3.41 -4.24
CA TRP A 202 -3.17 -3.84 -3.73
C TRP A 202 -2.05 -3.38 -4.66
N SER A 203 -0.88 -3.04 -4.13
CA SER A 203 0.27 -2.81 -5.00
C SER A 203 0.72 -4.12 -5.63
N THR A 204 1.13 -4.04 -6.90
CA THR A 204 1.56 -5.20 -7.67
C THR A 204 2.71 -4.82 -8.59
N PHE A 205 3.69 -5.72 -8.71
CA PHE A 205 4.74 -5.59 -9.71
C PHE A 205 4.28 -5.95 -11.11
N PHE A 206 3.21 -6.76 -11.22
CA PHE A 206 2.81 -7.42 -12.47
C PHE A 206 1.76 -6.67 -13.28
N ASP A 207 1.68 -5.34 -13.12
CA ASP A 207 0.65 -4.55 -13.80
C ASP A 207 0.86 -4.62 -15.31
N ARG A 208 -0.16 -5.05 -16.05
CA ARG A 208 -0.05 -5.11 -17.51
C ARG A 208 -0.15 -3.69 -18.05
N PRO A 209 0.79 -3.25 -18.90
CA PRO A 209 0.65 -1.96 -19.56
C PRO A 209 -0.63 -1.95 -20.40
N SER A 210 -1.44 -0.90 -20.26
CA SER A 210 -2.59 -0.70 -21.13
C SER A 210 -2.08 -0.58 -22.59
N PRO A 211 -2.67 -1.28 -23.56
CA PRO A 211 -2.15 -1.38 -24.94
C PRO A 211 -2.15 -0.06 -25.76
N GLY A 212 -2.31 1.11 -25.13
CA GLY A 212 -2.39 2.42 -25.77
C GLY A 212 -1.30 3.44 -25.39
N ASN A 213 -0.42 3.14 -24.44
CA ASN A 213 0.64 4.08 -24.02
C ASN A 213 1.95 3.77 -24.75
N GLY A 214 2.21 4.47 -25.86
CA GLY A 214 3.34 4.20 -26.74
C GLY A 214 4.72 4.31 -26.09
N LEU A 215 5.52 3.24 -26.22
CA LEU A 215 6.98 3.07 -26.47
C LEU A 215 8.06 4.02 -25.90
N LYS A 216 7.75 5.09 -25.15
CA LYS A 216 8.77 6.03 -24.67
C LYS A 216 9.08 5.98 -23.18
N ASP A 217 8.43 5.07 -22.45
CA ASP A 217 8.45 5.09 -20.98
C ASP A 217 8.62 3.66 -20.39
N GLU A 218 9.12 2.72 -21.18
CA GLU A 218 9.15 1.28 -20.89
C GLU A 218 10.25 0.83 -19.91
N MET A 219 11.22 1.68 -19.57
CA MET A 219 12.39 1.28 -18.76
C MET A 219 12.36 1.75 -17.30
N SER A 220 11.29 2.42 -16.85
CA SER A 220 11.18 2.81 -15.43
C SER A 220 10.60 1.68 -14.58
N PHE A 221 11.16 1.43 -13.40
CA PHE A 221 10.52 0.60 -12.37
C PHE A 221 9.11 1.13 -12.07
N ARG A 222 8.08 0.35 -12.42
CA ARG A 222 6.67 0.70 -12.19
C ARG A 222 6.04 -0.21 -11.16
N ILE A 223 5.38 0.43 -10.21
CA ILE A 223 4.46 -0.24 -9.29
C ILE A 223 3.06 0.07 -9.79
N GLY A 224 2.28 -0.97 -10.04
CA GLY A 224 0.89 -0.82 -10.43
C GLY A 224 -0.08 -1.22 -9.32
N TRP A 225 -1.35 -1.37 -9.71
CA TRP A 225 -2.44 -1.62 -8.78
C TRP A 225 -3.31 -2.78 -9.25
N ALA A 226 -3.32 -3.88 -8.50
CA ALA A 226 -4.31 -4.93 -8.66
C ALA A 226 -5.64 -4.48 -8.04
N THR A 227 -6.63 -4.22 -8.89
CA THR A 227 -7.93 -3.68 -8.47
C THR A 227 -9.01 -4.76 -8.51
N PHE A 228 -9.76 -4.87 -7.42
CA PHE A 228 -10.88 -5.79 -7.29
C PHE A 228 -12.12 -5.03 -6.87
N GLU A 229 -13.24 -5.37 -7.49
CA GLU A 229 -14.55 -4.77 -7.26
C GLU A 229 -15.55 -5.84 -6.85
N ARG A 230 -16.50 -5.46 -5.99
CA ARG A 230 -17.68 -6.27 -5.69
C ARG A 230 -18.81 -5.89 -6.64
N LYS A 231 -19.27 -6.83 -7.46
CA LYS A 231 -20.44 -6.71 -8.34
C LYS A 231 -21.42 -7.83 -8.03
N ASP A 232 -22.63 -7.50 -7.60
CA ASP A 232 -23.72 -8.46 -7.35
C ASP A 232 -23.25 -9.69 -6.54
N GLU A 233 -22.60 -9.44 -5.40
CA GLU A 233 -22.00 -10.46 -4.50
C GLU A 233 -20.81 -11.25 -5.07
N SER A 234 -20.48 -11.09 -6.36
CA SER A 234 -19.29 -11.67 -6.98
C SER A 234 -18.08 -10.74 -6.87
N LEU A 235 -16.90 -11.35 -6.75
CA LEU A 235 -15.62 -10.66 -6.80
C LEU A 235 -15.15 -10.60 -8.26
N VAL A 236 -15.04 -9.39 -8.81
CA VAL A 236 -14.54 -9.19 -10.17
C VAL A 236 -13.23 -8.43 -10.11
N ARG A 237 -12.20 -8.97 -10.74
CA ARG A 237 -10.96 -8.24 -10.96
C ARG A 237 -11.20 -7.21 -12.07
N ALA A 238 -11.01 -5.93 -11.77
CA ALA A 238 -11.18 -4.88 -12.76
C ALA A 238 -10.01 -4.95 -13.75
N LEU A 239 -10.31 -5.25 -15.01
CA LEU A 239 -9.38 -5.02 -16.10
C LEU A 239 -9.35 -3.52 -16.35
N ARG A 240 -8.16 -2.90 -16.37
CA ARG A 240 -8.04 -1.49 -16.77
C ARG A 240 -8.61 -1.35 -18.18
N THR A 241 -9.58 -0.45 -18.33
CA THR A 241 -10.03 0.06 -19.63
C THR A 241 -9.12 1.21 -20.04
#